data_AF-A0A7S1HCC6-F1
#
_entry.id   AF-A0A7S1HCC6-F1
#
_cell.length_a   1.000
_cell.length_b   1.000
_cell.length_c   1.000
_cell.angle_alpha   90.00
_cell.angle_beta   90.00
_cell.angle_gamma   90.00
#
_symmetry.space_group_name_H-M   'P 1'
#
loop_
_entity.id
_entity.type
_entity.pdbx_description
1 polymer ?
#
loop_
_entity_poly.entity_id
_entity_poly.type
_entity_poly.pdbx_seq_one_letter_code
_entity_poly.pdbx_strand_id
1 'polypeptide(L)'
;WVRSGTRIAYYQRGKAYTLTFSITFPYDCDRCFLAHCYPYTYSDLQLSLLDLEADEQRKHLVVRTELCRTLAGNRVDLLTITQASPEQRSQEQPKPSILLSARVHPGETQAS
;
A
#
# COMPACT_ATOMS: atom_id res chain seq x y z
N TRP A 1 6.93 -3.92 13.42
CA TRP A 1 8.13 -3.79 12.57
C TRP A 1 9.00 -2.66 13.09
N VAL A 2 10.32 -2.86 13.13
CA VAL A 2 11.28 -1.84 13.57
C VAL A 2 12.44 -1.77 12.57
N ARG A 3 12.98 -0.56 12.34
CA ARG A 3 14.25 -0.42 11.61
C ARG A 3 15.38 -0.85 12.54
N SER A 4 16.10 -1.89 12.15
CA SER A 4 17.19 -2.45 12.94
C SER A 4 18.32 -2.91 12.04
N GLY A 5 19.49 -3.13 12.65
CA GLY A 5 20.72 -3.52 11.99
C GLY A 5 21.82 -2.48 12.14
N THR A 6 23.06 -2.95 12.01
CA THR A 6 24.28 -2.14 12.06
C THR A 6 25.15 -2.46 10.85
N ARG A 7 26.21 -1.68 10.64
CA ARG A 7 27.16 -1.85 9.51
C ARG A 7 26.42 -1.93 8.16
N ILE A 8 25.47 -1.03 7.97
CA ILE A 8 24.65 -0.97 6.76
C ILE A 8 25.48 -0.32 5.66
N ALA A 9 25.64 -1.00 4.54
CA ALA A 9 26.29 -0.46 3.35
C ALA A 9 25.53 -0.87 2.10
N TYR A 10 25.42 0.04 1.14
CA TYR A 10 24.80 -0.19 -0.15
C TYR A 10 25.77 0.22 -1.25
N TYR A 11 26.13 -0.70 -2.12
CA TYR A 11 27.13 -0.47 -3.15
C TYR A 11 26.90 -1.34 -4.38
N GLN A 12 27.46 -0.90 -5.50
CA GLN A 12 27.40 -1.65 -6.75
C GLN A 12 28.54 -2.68 -6.80
N ARG A 13 28.22 -3.91 -7.21
CA ARG A 13 29.20 -4.98 -7.45
C ARG A 13 28.98 -5.53 -8.85
N GLY A 14 29.77 -5.06 -9.80
CA GLY A 14 29.60 -5.35 -11.23
C GLY A 14 28.31 -4.74 -11.78
N LYS A 15 27.39 -5.56 -12.29
CA LYS A 15 26.08 -5.13 -12.81
C LYS A 15 24.94 -5.16 -11.78
N ALA A 16 25.21 -5.58 -10.54
CA ALA A 16 24.21 -5.70 -9.49
C ALA A 16 24.46 -4.69 -8.36
N TYR A 17 23.40 -4.33 -7.64
CA TYR A 17 23.50 -3.59 -6.39
C TYR A 17 23.43 -4.57 -5.21
N THR A 18 24.19 -4.30 -4.14
CA THR A 18 24.29 -5.14 -2.95
C THR A 18 24.06 -4.31 -1.70
N LEU A 19 23.12 -4.76 -0.86
CA LEU A 19 22.91 -4.27 0.49
C LEU A 19 23.54 -5.25 1.49
N THR A 20 24.41 -4.77 2.37
CA THR A 20 24.96 -5.54 3.49
C THR A 20 24.55 -4.92 4.81
N PHE A 21 24.20 -5.74 5.79
CA PHE A 21 23.88 -5.32 7.15
C PHE A 21 24.21 -6.43 8.14
N SER A 22 24.28 -6.09 9.43
CA SER A 22 24.43 -7.05 10.53
C SER A 22 23.28 -6.89 11.51
N ILE A 23 22.73 -8.01 11.97
CA ILE A 23 21.69 -8.03 13.00
C ILE A 23 22.06 -9.04 14.09
N THR A 24 21.72 -8.71 15.34
CA THR A 24 21.91 -9.59 16.50
C THR A 24 20.54 -9.85 17.11
N PHE A 25 20.17 -11.12 17.26
CA PHE A 25 18.94 -11.53 17.91
C PHE A 25 19.21 -11.72 19.41
N PRO A 26 18.34 -11.21 20.29
CA PRO A 26 18.61 -11.18 21.72
C PRO A 26 18.35 -12.51 22.45
N TYR A 27 17.61 -13.45 21.85
CA TYR A 27 17.17 -14.67 22.52
C TYR A 27 17.46 -15.92 21.69
N ASP A 28 17.79 -17.01 22.37
CA ASP A 28 17.88 -18.33 21.75
C ASP A 28 16.48 -18.90 21.48
N CYS A 29 16.35 -19.69 20.40
CA CYS A 29 15.10 -20.33 19.98
C CYS A 29 13.92 -19.36 19.71
N ASP A 30 14.19 -18.09 19.42
CA ASP A 30 13.16 -17.14 18.99
C ASP A 30 12.78 -17.30 17.50
N ARG A 31 11.67 -16.69 17.11
CA ARG A 31 11.24 -16.59 15.71
C ARG A 31 11.31 -15.13 15.29
N CYS A 32 12.28 -14.82 14.45
CA CYS A 32 12.49 -13.47 13.94
C CYS A 32 12.13 -13.37 12.46
N PHE A 33 11.50 -12.26 12.09
CA PHE A 33 11.13 -11.95 10.71
C PHE A 33 11.94 -10.74 10.22
N LEU A 34 12.49 -10.85 9.01
CA LEU A 34 13.22 -9.77 8.34
C LEU A 34 12.44 -9.34 7.10
N ALA A 35 12.34 -8.03 6.90
CA ALA A 35 11.76 -7.46 5.69
C ALA A 35 12.63 -6.29 5.21
N HIS A 36 12.76 -6.17 3.88
CA HIS A 36 13.53 -5.09 3.25
C HIS A 36 12.90 -3.71 3.49
N CYS A 37 11.57 -3.65 3.46
CA CYS A 37 10.77 -2.47 3.79
C CYS A 37 9.70 -2.87 4.82
N TYR A 38 9.06 -1.89 5.45
CA TYR A 38 7.87 -2.15 6.28
C TYR A 38 6.82 -2.82 5.40
N PRO A 39 6.38 -4.04 5.70
CA PRO A 39 5.41 -4.70 4.87
C PRO A 39 4.04 -4.04 5.06
N TYR A 40 3.29 -4.04 3.98
CA TYR A 40 1.89 -3.67 3.95
C TYR A 40 1.17 -4.80 3.23
N THR A 41 0.38 -5.57 3.97
CA THR A 41 -0.25 -6.77 3.46
C THR A 41 -1.56 -6.46 2.75
N TYR A 42 -2.05 -7.39 1.94
CA TYR A 42 -3.36 -7.25 1.32
C TYR A 42 -4.47 -7.12 2.37
N SER A 43 -4.39 -7.86 3.48
CA SER A 43 -5.36 -7.74 4.58
C SER A 43 -5.31 -6.36 5.24
N ASP A 44 -4.11 -5.78 5.43
CA ASP A 44 -3.97 -4.41 5.96
C ASP A 44 -4.65 -3.39 5.03
N LEU A 45 -4.48 -3.54 3.71
CA LEU A 45 -5.19 -2.73 2.70
C LEU A 45 -6.70 -2.87 2.87
N GLN A 46 -7.21 -4.09 2.86
CA GLN A 46 -8.66 -4.33 2.94
C GLN A 46 -9.26 -3.75 4.23
N LEU A 47 -8.58 -3.92 5.38
CA LEU A 47 -9.00 -3.33 6.65
C LEU A 47 -8.99 -1.80 6.60
N SER A 48 -7.91 -1.19 6.07
CA SER A 48 -7.81 0.27 5.94
C SER A 48 -8.94 0.86 5.10
N LEU A 49 -9.32 0.16 4.02
CA LEU A 49 -10.44 0.59 3.17
C LEU A 49 -11.80 0.42 3.85
N LEU A 50 -12.00 -0.67 4.60
CA LEU A 50 -13.22 -0.87 5.39
C LEU A 50 -13.37 0.21 6.47
N ASP A 51 -12.29 0.57 7.16
CA ASP A 51 -12.29 1.64 8.15
C ASP A 51 -12.61 3.00 7.52
N LEU A 52 -12.13 3.24 6.29
CA LEU A 52 -12.46 4.45 5.52
C LEU A 52 -13.94 4.51 5.13
N GLU A 53 -14.53 3.38 4.73
CA GLU A 53 -15.96 3.27 4.40
C GLU A 53 -16.87 3.41 5.63
N ALA A 54 -16.39 2.99 6.81
CA ALA A 54 -17.10 3.10 8.08
C ALA A 54 -17.01 4.49 8.72
N ASP A 55 -16.09 5.35 8.27
CA ASP A 55 -15.89 6.68 8.85
C ASP A 55 -17.00 7.65 8.44
N GLU A 56 -17.86 8.04 9.39
CA GLU A 56 -18.98 8.96 9.17
C GLU A 56 -18.58 10.31 8.55
N GLN A 57 -17.38 10.82 8.84
CA GLN A 57 -16.88 12.08 8.32
C GLN A 57 -16.38 11.95 6.89
N ARG A 58 -15.90 10.77 6.47
CA ARG A 58 -15.22 10.58 5.17
C ARG A 58 -16.02 9.75 4.17
N LYS A 59 -16.91 8.87 4.63
CA LYS A 59 -17.63 7.90 3.78
C LYS A 59 -18.44 8.55 2.65
N HIS A 60 -18.95 9.76 2.88
CA HIS A 60 -19.75 10.48 1.88
C HIS A 60 -18.91 11.04 0.71
N LEU A 61 -17.58 11.07 0.85
CA LEU A 61 -16.65 11.56 -0.16
C LEU A 61 -16.02 10.42 -0.97
N VAL A 62 -16.09 9.17 -0.48
CA VAL A 62 -15.34 8.04 -1.03
C VAL A 62 -16.31 6.99 -1.54
N VAL A 63 -16.17 6.64 -2.81
CA VAL A 63 -16.86 5.49 -3.40
C VAL A 63 -15.82 4.45 -3.79
N ARG A 64 -15.96 3.24 -3.23
CA ARG A 64 -15.08 2.11 -3.50
C ARG A 64 -15.74 1.14 -4.47
N THR A 65 -15.12 0.89 -5.61
CA THR A 65 -15.60 -0.08 -6.62
C THR A 65 -14.51 -1.08 -6.98
N GLU A 66 -14.86 -2.17 -7.65
CA GLU A 66 -13.88 -3.12 -8.20
C GLU A 66 -13.42 -2.60 -9.56
N LEU A 67 -12.12 -2.33 -9.71
CA LEU A 67 -11.54 -1.96 -11.00
C LEU A 67 -11.42 -3.20 -11.89
N CYS A 68 -10.78 -4.23 -11.36
CA CYS A 68 -10.52 -5.51 -12.00
C CYS A 68 -10.08 -6.54 -10.95
N ARG A 69 -9.66 -7.72 -11.43
CA ARG A 69 -9.02 -8.74 -10.61
C ARG A 69 -7.60 -8.99 -11.10
N THR A 70 -6.71 -9.24 -10.15
CA THR A 70 -5.36 -9.73 -10.45
C THR A 70 -5.41 -11.14 -11.04
N LEU A 71 -4.31 -11.61 -11.61
CA LEU A 71 -4.19 -12.99 -12.13
C LEU A 71 -4.47 -14.06 -11.05
N ALA A 72 -4.21 -13.75 -9.78
CA ALA A 72 -4.49 -14.64 -8.65
C ALA A 72 -5.92 -14.50 -8.10
N GLY A 73 -6.78 -13.71 -8.75
CA GLY A 73 -8.18 -13.52 -8.36
C GLY A 73 -8.43 -12.48 -7.26
N ASN A 74 -7.37 -11.84 -6.73
CA ASN A 74 -7.51 -10.76 -5.75
C ASN A 74 -8.17 -9.53 -6.39
N ARG A 75 -9.07 -8.87 -5.64
CA ARG A 75 -9.74 -7.64 -6.05
C ARG A 75 -8.73 -6.49 -6.15
N VAL A 76 -8.82 -5.71 -7.22
CA VAL A 76 -8.13 -4.43 -7.34
C VAL A 76 -9.16 -3.33 -7.07
N ASP A 77 -8.96 -2.60 -5.98
CA ASP A 77 -9.87 -1.55 -5.53
C ASP A 77 -9.66 -0.24 -6.31
N LEU A 78 -10.75 0.39 -6.74
CA LEU A 78 -10.78 1.77 -7.22
C LEU A 78 -11.47 2.64 -6.18
N LEU A 79 -10.75 3.63 -5.66
CA LEU A 79 -11.33 4.66 -4.81
C LEU A 79 -11.59 5.91 -5.65
N THR A 80 -12.85 6.32 -5.72
CA THR A 80 -13.23 7.62 -6.28
C THR A 80 -13.51 8.57 -5.13
N ILE A 81 -12.68 9.62 -5.01
CA ILE A 81 -12.84 10.66 -4.00
C ILE A 81 -13.42 11.90 -4.69
N THR A 82 -14.66 12.27 -4.35
CA THR A 82 -15.30 13.46 -4.93
C THR A 82 -16.44 13.94 -4.03
N GLN A 83 -16.63 15.27 -3.98
CA GLN A 83 -17.89 15.85 -3.49
C GLN A 83 -18.95 15.65 -4.58
N ALA A 84 -19.66 14.53 -4.52
CA ALA A 84 -20.89 14.33 -5.27
C ALA A 84 -21.69 13.20 -4.61
N SER A 85 -22.93 13.49 -4.21
CA SER A 85 -23.90 12.42 -4.00
C SER A 85 -24.07 11.66 -5.33
N PRO A 86 -24.28 10.33 -5.31
CA PRO A 86 -24.46 9.53 -6.54
C PRO A 86 -25.53 10.11 -7.49
N GLU A 87 -26.51 10.82 -6.92
CA GLU A 87 -27.67 11.43 -7.58
C GLU A 87 -27.31 12.70 -8.36
N GLN A 88 -26.23 13.41 -7.99
CA GLN A 88 -25.81 14.67 -8.62
C GLN A 88 -24.84 14.50 -9.79
N ARG A 89 -24.26 13.32 -9.99
CA ARG A 89 -23.28 13.05 -11.07
C ARG A 89 -23.80 13.34 -12.48
N SER A 90 -25.10 13.23 -12.70
CA SER A 90 -25.74 13.43 -14.01
C SER A 90 -25.90 14.91 -14.40
N GLN A 91 -25.83 15.83 -13.43
CA GLN A 91 -26.08 17.26 -13.64
C GLN A 91 -24.81 18.12 -13.47
N GLU A 92 -23.71 17.54 -13.02
CA GLU A 92 -22.46 18.27 -12.78
C GLU A 92 -21.62 18.39 -14.05
N GLN A 93 -21.06 19.58 -14.26
CA GLN A 93 -20.09 19.82 -15.31
C GLN A 93 -18.83 18.94 -15.11
N PRO A 94 -18.15 18.53 -16.19
CA PRO A 94 -16.95 17.72 -16.10
C PRO A 94 -15.89 18.42 -15.25
N LYS A 95 -15.53 17.80 -14.11
CA LYS A 95 -14.47 18.24 -13.22
C LYS A 95 -13.13 17.69 -13.71
N PRO A 96 -12.02 18.45 -13.65
CA PRO A 96 -10.70 17.90 -13.90
C PRO A 96 -10.43 16.73 -12.94
N SER A 97 -9.87 15.65 -13.46
CA SER A 97 -9.64 14.41 -12.72
C SER A 97 -8.14 14.17 -12.52
N ILE A 98 -7.76 13.72 -11.33
CA ILE A 98 -6.40 13.29 -11.01
C ILE A 98 -6.45 11.77 -10.81
N LEU A 99 -5.61 11.04 -11.56
CA LEU A 99 -5.44 9.60 -11.38
C LEU A 99 -4.17 9.35 -10.57
N LEU A 100 -4.33 8.65 -9.45
CA LEU A 100 -3.23 8.15 -8.64
C LEU A 100 -3.21 6.63 -8.70
N SER A 101 -2.03 6.06 -8.92
CA SER A 101 -1.78 4.63 -8.77
C SER A 101 -0.60 4.42 -7.83
N ALA A 102 -0.64 3.29 -7.12
CA ALA A 102 0.27 2.96 -6.04
C ALA A 102 0.84 1.56 -6.25
N ARG A 103 2.09 1.36 -5.83
CA ARG A 103 2.75 0.05 -5.73
C ARG A 103 2.67 -0.82 -7.01
N VAL A 104 3.06 -0.24 -8.15
CA VAL A 104 3.18 -0.99 -9.43
C VAL A 104 4.24 -2.10 -9.31
N HIS A 105 5.32 -1.83 -8.58
CA HIS A 105 6.33 -2.83 -8.24
C HIS A 105 6.00 -3.51 -6.90
N PRO A 106 5.80 -4.84 -6.86
CA PRO A 106 5.34 -5.55 -5.66
C PRO A 106 6.23 -5.37 -4.41
N GLY A 107 7.55 -5.21 -4.63
CA GLY A 107 8.56 -5.05 -3.57
C GLY A 107 8.65 -3.64 -2.97
N GLU A 108 7.95 -2.67 -3.53
CA GLU A 108 7.99 -1.27 -3.11
C GLU A 108 6.84 -0.95 -2.15
N THR A 109 6.77 -1.64 -1.01
CA THR A 109 5.65 -1.55 -0.07
C THR A 109 5.38 -0.11 0.41
N GLN A 110 6.40 0.74 0.48
CA GLN A 110 6.30 2.15 0.84
C GLN A 110 5.43 2.99 -0.10
N ALA A 111 5.13 2.49 -1.30
CA ALA A 111 4.25 3.15 -2.26
C ALA A 111 2.77 2.79 -2.06
N SER A 112 2.42 2.02 -1.01
CA SER A 112 1.04 1.64 -0.67
C SER A 112 0.37 2.68 0.22
#